data_AF-A0A949B7C8-F1
#
_entry.id   AF-A0A949B7C8-F1
#
_cell.length_a   1.000
_cell.length_b   1.000
_cell.length_c   1.000
_cell.angle_alpha   90.00
_cell.angle_beta   90.00
_cell.angle_gamma   90.00
#
_symmetry.space_group_name_H-M   'P 1'
#
loop_
_entity.id
_entity.type
_entity.pdbx_description
1 polymer ?
#
loop_
_entity_poly.entity_id
_entity_poly.type
_entity_poly.pdbx_seq_one_letter_code
_entity_poly.pdbx_strand_id
1 'polypeptide(L)'
;GENGEREHAAAILHPKLGKPFRDSVSRGLALIPSAKKVGGMGTEIDVPINFKDAAFVRSHFDAMAVRVDDAPRADEIVVALVVTDCGRPHPRIGGLKKEEAKMEDGLR
;
A
#
# COMPACT_ATOMS: atom_id res chain seq x y z
N GLY A 1 3.99 -15.81 -9.10
CA GLY A 1 3.91 -16.01 -10.54
C GLY A 1 2.78 -16.95 -10.82
N GLU A 2 2.67 -17.38 -12.07
CA GLU A 2 1.55 -18.17 -12.59
C GLU A 2 1.38 -19.55 -11.92
N ASN A 3 2.46 -20.13 -11.37
CA ASN A 3 2.41 -21.42 -10.67
C ASN A 3 2.07 -21.28 -9.17
N GLY A 4 1.92 -20.05 -8.66
CA GLY A 4 1.49 -19.80 -7.29
C GLY A 4 -0.02 -19.59 -7.17
N GLU A 5 -0.47 -19.26 -5.96
CA GLU A 5 -1.85 -18.89 -5.69
C GLU A 5 -1.96 -17.54 -4.97
N ARG A 6 -3.17 -16.97 -4.93
CA ARG A 6 -3.42 -15.66 -4.30
C ARG A 6 -3.11 -15.68 -2.80
N GLU A 7 -3.23 -16.84 -2.14
CA GLU A 7 -3.00 -16.94 -0.70
C GLU A 7 -1.52 -16.87 -0.34
N HIS A 8 -0.60 -17.26 -1.24
CA HIS A 8 0.83 -17.04 -1.06
C HIS A 8 1.14 -15.55 -0.86
N ALA A 9 0.50 -14.67 -1.67
CA ALA A 9 0.63 -13.23 -1.52
C ALA A 9 -0.08 -12.71 -0.25
N ALA A 10 -1.25 -13.27 0.10
CA ALA A 10 -1.96 -12.89 1.33
C ALA A 10 -1.14 -13.19 2.59
N ALA A 11 -0.46 -14.34 2.63
CA ALA A 11 0.41 -14.73 3.73
C ALA A 11 1.58 -13.76 3.93
N ILE A 12 2.14 -13.22 2.85
CA ILE A 12 3.21 -12.21 2.91
C ILE A 12 2.68 -10.87 3.43
N LEU A 13 1.49 -10.46 2.98
CA LEU A 13 0.83 -9.22 3.41
C LEU A 13 0.24 -9.28 4.84
N HIS A 14 0.53 -10.35 5.58
CA HIS A 14 0.15 -10.51 6.98
C HIS A 14 0.76 -9.39 7.86
N PRO A 15 0.13 -9.02 8.99
CA PRO A 15 0.67 -8.04 9.96
C PRO A 15 2.10 -8.26 10.45
N LYS A 16 2.68 -9.45 10.23
CA LYS A 16 4.09 -9.75 10.49
C LYS A 16 5.03 -8.93 9.60
N LEU A 17 4.63 -8.65 8.37
CA LEU A 17 5.31 -7.68 7.50
C LEU A 17 4.90 -6.23 7.84
N GLY A 18 3.62 -6.02 8.16
CA GLY A 18 3.08 -4.67 8.39
C GLY A 18 3.66 -3.95 9.60
N LYS A 19 3.91 -4.63 10.72
CA LYS A 19 4.49 -4.03 11.94
C LYS A 19 5.88 -3.43 11.70
N PRO A 20 6.89 -4.18 11.23
CA PRO A 20 8.22 -3.60 11.00
C PRO A 20 8.22 -2.50 9.94
N PHE A 21 7.32 -2.58 8.94
CA PHE A 21 7.17 -1.51 7.97
C PHE A 21 6.62 -0.21 8.59
N ARG A 22 5.64 -0.29 9.50
CA ARG A 22 5.14 0.90 10.23
C ARG A 22 6.23 1.53 11.09
N ASP A 23 7.03 0.69 11.74
CA ASP A 23 8.14 1.14 12.58
C ASP A 23 9.22 1.86 11.75
N SER A 24 9.49 1.41 10.51
CA SER A 24 10.48 2.03 9.62
C SER A 24 10.05 3.40 9.07
N VAL A 25 8.74 3.71 9.07
CA VAL A 25 8.19 5.02 8.67
C VAL A 25 7.75 5.86 9.87
N SER A 26 8.43 5.66 11.01
CA SER A 26 8.28 6.34 12.32
C SER A 26 6.96 6.07 13.06
N ARG A 27 5.88 5.78 12.34
CA ARG A 27 4.55 5.43 12.85
C ARG A 27 3.70 4.97 11.68
N GLY A 28 2.61 4.28 11.94
CA GLY A 28 1.51 4.17 10.98
C GLY A 28 0.33 3.51 11.67
N LEU A 29 -0.61 4.31 12.18
CA LEU A 29 -1.80 3.77 12.84
C LEU A 29 -2.78 3.17 11.84
N ALA A 30 -2.97 3.83 10.70
CA ALA A 30 -3.91 3.43 9.67
C ALA A 30 -3.56 2.05 9.09
N LEU A 31 -4.58 1.27 8.76
CA LEU A 31 -4.40 0.03 8.02
C LEU A 31 -3.63 0.31 6.73
N ILE A 32 -2.59 -0.49 6.47
CA ILE A 32 -1.82 -0.41 5.24
C ILE A 32 -2.72 -0.97 4.12
N PRO A 33 -3.14 -0.17 3.14
CA PRO A 33 -3.92 -0.67 2.03
C PRO A 33 -3.05 -1.60 1.18
N SER A 34 -3.67 -2.61 0.56
CA SER A 34 -2.93 -3.57 -0.27
C SER A 34 -3.75 -4.09 -1.43
N ALA A 35 -3.06 -4.47 -2.48
CA ALA A 35 -3.58 -5.23 -3.61
C ALA A 35 -2.72 -6.48 -3.80
N LYS A 36 -3.32 -7.55 -4.33
CA LYS A 36 -2.60 -8.80 -4.64
C LYS A 36 -3.17 -9.42 -5.91
N LYS A 37 -2.27 -9.91 -6.77
CA LYS A 37 -2.57 -10.41 -8.12
C LYS A 37 -1.66 -11.61 -8.43
N VAL A 38 -2.19 -12.58 -9.16
CA VAL A 38 -1.40 -13.59 -9.86
C VAL A 38 -1.23 -13.13 -11.30
N GLY A 39 -0.02 -13.18 -11.83
CA GLY A 39 0.32 -12.82 -13.21
C GLY A 39 1.72 -13.29 -13.57
N GLY A 40 2.03 -13.26 -14.86
CA GLY A 40 3.36 -13.55 -15.41
C GLY A 40 4.31 -12.36 -15.36
N MET A 41 5.49 -12.52 -15.95
CA MET A 41 6.53 -11.49 -16.01
C MET A 41 6.02 -10.19 -16.63
N GLY A 42 6.40 -9.05 -16.06
CA GLY A 42 5.98 -7.73 -16.55
C GLY A 42 4.53 -7.35 -16.21
N THR A 43 3.79 -8.20 -15.50
CA THR A 43 2.43 -7.88 -15.06
C THR A 43 2.45 -6.67 -14.12
N GLU A 44 1.78 -5.60 -14.51
CA GLU A 44 1.60 -4.42 -13.68
C GLU A 44 0.55 -4.63 -12.57
N ILE A 45 0.80 -4.00 -11.44
CA ILE A 45 -0.11 -3.90 -10.29
C ILE A 45 -0.14 -2.46 -9.75
N ASP A 46 -1.35 -1.96 -9.49
CA ASP A 46 -1.54 -0.72 -8.75
C ASP A 46 -1.42 -0.97 -7.25
N VAL A 47 -0.44 -0.33 -6.61
CA VAL A 47 -0.26 -0.37 -5.16
C VAL A 47 -1.01 0.83 -4.54
N PRO A 48 -2.13 0.60 -3.83
CA PRO A 48 -2.89 1.69 -3.23
C PRO A 48 -2.11 2.33 -2.08
N ILE A 49 -2.29 3.64 -1.89
CA ILE A 49 -1.69 4.40 -0.80
C ILE A 49 -2.73 5.31 -0.12
N ASN A 50 -2.55 5.52 1.18
CA ASN A 50 -3.34 6.43 2.01
C ASN A 50 -2.44 7.09 3.06
N PHE A 51 -3.00 8.04 3.83
CA PHE A 51 -2.25 8.66 4.91
C PHE A 51 -2.02 7.66 6.06
N LYS A 52 -0.74 7.44 6.38
CA LYS A 52 -0.29 6.38 7.29
C LYS A 52 -0.86 6.45 8.72
N ASP A 53 -1.23 7.65 9.19
CA ASP A 53 -1.65 7.87 10.57
C ASP A 53 -3.17 8.08 10.74
N ALA A 54 -3.91 8.34 9.64
CA ALA A 54 -5.36 8.45 9.64
C ALA A 54 -5.95 8.16 8.24
N ALA A 55 -6.59 7.00 8.10
CA ALA A 55 -7.06 6.47 6.82
C ALA A 55 -8.06 7.38 6.09
N PHE A 56 -8.78 8.28 6.77
CA PHE A 56 -9.78 9.15 6.13
C PHE A 56 -9.25 10.49 5.64
N VAL A 57 -7.94 10.77 5.80
CA VAL A 57 -7.33 11.98 5.23
C VAL A 57 -7.37 11.92 3.70
N ARG A 58 -8.35 12.60 3.11
CA ARG A 58 -8.79 12.35 1.72
C ARG A 58 -7.81 12.86 0.67
N SER A 59 -6.95 13.81 1.03
CA SER A 59 -5.89 14.32 0.14
C SER A 59 -4.82 13.28 -0.20
N HIS A 60 -4.73 12.17 0.54
CA HIS A 60 -3.66 11.18 0.42
C HIS A 60 -4.10 9.85 -0.21
N PHE A 61 -5.37 9.70 -0.61
CA PHE A 61 -5.78 8.53 -1.41
C PHE A 61 -5.16 8.60 -2.80
N ASP A 62 -4.39 7.59 -3.16
CA ASP A 62 -3.81 7.47 -4.50
C ASP A 62 -3.40 6.01 -4.77
N ALA A 63 -2.77 5.75 -5.91
CA ALA A 63 -2.09 4.50 -6.20
C ALA A 63 -0.83 4.74 -7.04
N MET A 64 0.13 3.82 -6.95
CA MET A 64 1.31 3.80 -7.81
C MET A 64 1.35 2.50 -8.61
N ALA A 65 1.42 2.60 -9.93
CA ALA A 65 1.64 1.46 -10.81
C ALA A 65 3.08 0.96 -10.67
N VAL A 66 3.24 -0.34 -10.45
CA VAL A 66 4.54 -1.00 -10.30
C VAL A 66 4.59 -2.22 -11.21
N ARG A 67 5.72 -2.39 -11.90
CA ARG A 67 6.04 -3.58 -12.67
C ARG A 67 7.54 -3.86 -12.62
N VAL A 68 7.91 -5.13 -12.83
CA VAL A 68 9.29 -5.56 -13.06
C VAL A 68 9.27 -6.34 -14.36
N ASP A 69 10.02 -5.89 -15.36
CA ASP A 69 9.87 -6.39 -16.73
C ASP A 69 10.12 -7.90 -16.85
N ASP A 70 11.00 -8.48 -16.02
CA ASP A 70 11.35 -9.90 -16.02
C ASP A 70 10.82 -10.69 -14.81
N ALA A 71 9.87 -10.14 -14.04
CA ALA A 71 9.32 -10.78 -12.84
C ALA A 71 7.81 -10.50 -12.65
N PRO A 72 7.10 -11.31 -11.84
CA PRO A 72 7.54 -12.59 -11.26
C PRO A 72 7.65 -13.67 -12.34
N ARG A 73 8.69 -14.51 -12.29
CA ARG A 73 8.66 -15.80 -13.00
C ARG A 73 7.59 -16.70 -12.37
N ALA A 74 7.28 -17.82 -13.03
CA ALA A 74 6.18 -18.70 -12.66
C ALA A 74 6.16 -19.08 -11.17
N ASP A 75 7.33 -19.43 -10.61
CA ASP A 75 7.49 -19.89 -9.23
C ASP A 75 7.98 -18.79 -8.25
N GLU A 76 7.97 -17.52 -8.66
CA GLU A 76 8.47 -16.40 -7.85
C GLU A 76 7.34 -15.53 -7.29
N ILE A 77 7.65 -14.68 -6.31
CA ILE A 77 6.74 -13.64 -5.83
C ILE A 77 7.45 -12.29 -5.87
N VAL A 78 6.82 -11.30 -6.48
CA VAL A 78 7.23 -9.89 -6.35
C VAL A 78 6.42 -9.27 -5.22
N VAL A 79 7.12 -8.60 -4.30
CA VAL A 79 6.53 -7.85 -3.19
C VAL A 79 6.94 -6.39 -3.34
N ALA A 80 5.96 -5.49 -3.31
CA ALA A 80 6.18 -4.05 -3.43
C ALA A 80 5.64 -3.32 -2.20
N LEU A 81 6.43 -2.39 -1.67
CA LEU A 81 6.02 -1.42 -0.66
C LEU A 81 6.18 -0.04 -1.27
N VAL A 82 5.14 0.79 -1.17
CA VAL A 82 5.14 2.16 -1.72
C VAL A 82 4.94 3.15 -0.59
N VAL A 83 5.74 4.21 -0.59
CA VAL A 83 5.71 5.30 0.38
C VAL A 83 5.78 6.62 -0.38
N THR A 84 4.99 7.61 0.05
CA THR A 84 5.06 8.98 -0.43
C THR A 84 5.37 9.92 0.73
N ASP A 85 5.97 11.07 0.41
CA ASP A 85 6.26 12.14 1.38
C ASP A 85 5.07 13.10 1.57
N CYS A 86 4.13 13.11 0.61
CA CYS A 86 2.97 13.99 0.60
C CYS A 86 1.72 13.33 -0.03
N GLY A 87 0.61 14.08 -0.03
CA GLY A 87 -0.64 13.70 -0.71
C GLY A 87 -0.63 14.07 -2.20
N ARG A 88 -1.78 13.92 -2.85
CA ARG A 88 -1.93 14.23 -4.28
C ARG A 88 -1.55 15.70 -4.58
N PRO A 89 -0.95 16.02 -5.74
CA PRO A 89 -0.53 17.39 -6.07
C PRO A 89 -1.67 18.43 -6.11
N HIS A 90 -2.89 18.00 -6.46
CA HIS A 90 -4.05 18.90 -6.60
C HIS A 90 -5.31 18.35 -5.91
N PRO A 91 -5.32 18.20 -4.57
CA PRO A 91 -6.43 17.62 -3.85
C PRO A 91 -7.57 18.64 -3.72
N ARG A 92 -8.77 18.30 -4.23
CA ARG A 92 -9.89 19.25 -4.37
C ARG A 92 -11.28 18.64 -4.17
N ILE A 93 -11.37 17.57 -3.38
CA ILE A 93 -12.61 16.80 -3.17
C ILE A 93 -13.09 16.80 -1.71
N GLY A 94 -12.67 17.80 -0.92
CA GLY A 94 -13.00 17.92 0.51
C GLY A 94 -12.49 16.75 1.35
N GLY A 95 -13.24 16.40 2.41
CA GLY A 95 -12.89 15.35 3.37
C GLY A 95 -12.05 15.82 4.54
N LEU A 96 -11.70 14.88 5.43
CA LEU A 96 -10.83 15.14 6.57
C LEU A 96 -9.46 15.61 6.08
N LYS A 97 -8.97 16.73 6.63
CA LYS A 97 -7.63 17.21 6.36
C LYS A 97 -6.61 16.62 7.32
N LYS A 98 -5.33 16.65 6.94
CA LYS A 98 -4.23 16.11 7.75
C LYS A 98 -4.13 16.84 9.09
N GLU A 99 -4.38 18.14 9.10
CA GLU A 99 -4.28 19.00 10.28
C GLU A 99 -5.47 18.86 11.23
N GLU A 100 -6.60 18.35 10.73
CA GLU A 100 -7.82 18.09 11.49
C GLU A 100 -7.82 16.69 12.11
N ALA A 101 -6.87 15.85 11.71
CA ALA A 101 -6.82 14.45 12.09
C ALA A 101 -6.28 14.26 13.51
N LYS A 102 -6.97 13.45 14.32
CA LYS A 102 -6.57 13.19 15.72
C LYS A 102 -5.48 12.14 15.84
N MET A 103 -5.40 11.20 14.90
CA MET A 103 -4.37 10.15 14.85
C MET A 103 -4.32 9.32 16.14
N GLU A 104 -5.50 8.88 16.59
CA GLU A 104 -5.67 8.02 17.77
C GLU A 104 -5.98 6.58 17.38
N ASP A 105 -6.90 6.38 16.42
CA ASP A 105 -7.42 5.07 16.00
C ASP A 105 -6.93 4.61 14.62
N GLY A 106 -6.17 5.46 13.91
CA GLY A 106 -5.72 5.21 12.54
C GLY A 106 -6.78 5.45 11.48
N LEU A 107 -7.96 5.95 11.85
CA LEU A 107 -9.04 6.28 10.93
C LEU A 107 -9.15 7.80 10.76
N ARG A 108 -9.18 8.55 11.86
CA ARG A 108 -9.38 10.00 11.87
C ARG A 108 -8.29 10.75 12.60
#